data_AF-A0A0R2FRV1-F1
#
_entry.id   AF-A0A0R2FRV1-F1
#
_cell.length_a   1.000
_cell.length_b   1.000
_cell.length_c   1.000
_cell.angle_alpha   90.00
_cell.angle_beta   90.00
_cell.angle_gamma   90.00
#
_symmetry.space_group_name_H-M   'P 1'
#
loop_
_entity.id
_entity.type
_entity.pdbx_description
1 polymer ?
#
loop_
_entity_poly.entity_id
_entity_poly.type
_entity_poly.pdbx_seq_one_letter_code
_entity_poly.pdbx_strand_id
1 'polypeptide(L)'
;MTAVKVTLTIGEQMTNHDLHSYFQVATEGGMRRSLKNNCLLLISRSYDNDCPDLWDGHYLYFMGMGKKGDQDLQRAQNRTLLTANETGIACYLFLKNSPHEYVYLGPVTLAGNPIKEQCGDRNIIRFPLKPTVDLTAYLPAEQIVKK
;
A
#
# COMPACT_ATOMS: atom_id res chain seq x y z
N MET A 1 -19.67 3.33 9.36
CA MET A 1 -18.95 2.11 9.76
C MET A 1 -17.62 2.55 10.37
N THR A 2 -17.30 2.10 11.57
CA THR A 2 -16.05 2.46 12.25
C THR A 2 -14.94 1.52 11.79
N ALA A 3 -13.74 2.06 11.51
CA ALA A 3 -12.60 1.24 11.14
C ALA A 3 -12.23 0.27 12.27
N VAL A 4 -11.75 -0.93 11.91
CA VAL A 4 -11.26 -1.91 12.89
C VAL A 4 -10.13 -1.32 13.74
N LYS A 5 -10.17 -1.56 15.05
CA LYS A 5 -9.08 -1.24 15.97
C LYS A 5 -7.96 -2.25 15.75
N VAL A 6 -6.87 -1.81 15.12
CA VAL A 6 -5.68 -2.65 14.90
C VAL A 6 -4.83 -2.68 16.17
N THR A 7 -4.42 -3.88 16.57
CA THR A 7 -3.59 -4.15 17.76
C THR A 7 -2.16 -4.57 17.40
N LEU A 8 -1.85 -4.63 16.09
CA LEU A 8 -0.54 -5.02 15.58
C LEU A 8 0.53 -3.97 15.92
N THR A 9 1.74 -4.46 16.13
CA THR A 9 2.93 -3.63 16.34
C THR A 9 3.74 -3.47 15.05
N ILE A 10 4.39 -2.33 14.87
CA ILE A 10 5.22 -2.10 13.67
C ILE A 10 6.37 -3.09 13.66
N GLY A 11 6.61 -3.73 12.52
CA GLY A 11 7.57 -4.82 12.36
C GLY A 11 6.99 -6.21 12.59
N GLU A 12 5.74 -6.32 13.03
CA GLU A 12 5.08 -7.62 13.22
C GLU A 12 4.92 -8.35 11.89
N GLN A 13 5.34 -9.62 11.88
CA GLN A 13 5.27 -10.48 10.70
C GLN A 13 3.93 -11.20 10.67
N MET A 14 3.31 -11.22 9.50
CA MET A 14 2.03 -11.87 9.24
C MET A 14 2.13 -12.74 7.99
N THR A 15 1.41 -13.85 7.98
CA THR A 15 1.20 -14.65 6.78
C THR A 15 0.01 -14.12 5.98
N ASN A 16 -0.15 -14.62 4.75
CA ASN A 16 -1.34 -14.32 3.95
C ASN A 16 -2.64 -14.77 4.63
N HIS A 17 -2.58 -15.90 5.36
CA HIS A 17 -3.72 -16.40 6.13
C HIS A 17 -4.05 -15.45 7.27
N ASP A 18 -3.03 -14.95 7.99
CA ASP A 18 -3.24 -14.00 9.09
C ASP A 18 -3.87 -12.70 8.59
N LEU A 19 -3.40 -12.15 7.45
CA LEU A 19 -4.01 -10.97 6.84
C LEU A 19 -5.49 -11.20 6.50
N HIS A 20 -5.80 -12.32 5.86
CA HIS A 20 -7.18 -12.68 5.51
C HIS A 20 -8.06 -12.82 6.75
N SER A 21 -7.63 -13.61 7.74
CA SER A 21 -8.38 -13.89 8.95
C SER A 21 -8.56 -12.64 9.81
N TYR A 22 -7.51 -11.83 10.00
CA TYR A 22 -7.53 -10.63 10.83
C TYR A 22 -8.31 -9.48 10.17
N PHE A 23 -7.98 -9.15 8.92
CA PHE A 23 -8.56 -7.98 8.24
C PHE A 23 -9.79 -8.28 7.40
N GLN A 24 -10.13 -9.56 7.17
CA GLN A 24 -11.27 -9.98 6.35
C GLN A 24 -11.15 -9.43 4.91
N VAL A 25 -9.95 -9.57 4.32
CA VAL A 25 -9.59 -9.08 2.99
C VAL A 25 -9.33 -10.22 2.02
N ALA A 26 -9.22 -9.93 0.71
CA ALA A 26 -8.76 -10.92 -0.26
C ALA A 26 -7.34 -11.44 0.04
N THR A 27 -7.01 -12.62 -0.47
CA THR A 27 -5.71 -13.29 -0.29
C THR A 27 -4.67 -12.91 -1.34
N GLU A 28 -5.03 -12.06 -2.30
CA GLU A 28 -4.16 -11.65 -3.41
C GLU A 28 -4.30 -10.15 -3.73
N GLY A 29 -3.34 -9.65 -4.52
CA GLY A 29 -3.30 -8.24 -4.93
C GLY A 29 -2.49 -7.34 -3.99
N GLY A 30 -2.04 -6.22 -4.54
CA GLY A 30 -1.30 -5.18 -3.83
C GLY A 30 -2.20 -4.25 -3.01
N MET A 31 -3.46 -4.08 -3.41
CA MET A 31 -4.47 -3.38 -2.64
C MET A 31 -5.55 -4.37 -2.23
N ARG A 32 -5.95 -4.40 -0.96
CA ARG A 32 -6.94 -5.35 -0.46
C ARG A 32 -7.96 -4.66 0.46
N ARG A 33 -9.16 -4.43 -0.07
CA ARG A 33 -10.26 -3.76 0.62
C ARG A 33 -11.04 -4.73 1.51
N SER A 34 -11.31 -4.33 2.76
CA SER A 34 -12.30 -5.00 3.64
C SER A 34 -13.47 -4.07 3.92
N LEU A 35 -14.61 -4.32 3.29
CA LEU A 35 -15.83 -3.54 3.54
C LEU A 35 -16.28 -3.68 5.00
N LYS A 36 -16.19 -4.90 5.55
CA LYS A 36 -16.56 -5.21 6.95
C LYS A 36 -15.77 -4.39 7.97
N ASN A 37 -14.46 -4.23 7.76
CA ASN A 37 -13.57 -3.55 8.70
C ASN A 37 -13.28 -2.09 8.33
N ASN A 38 -13.95 -1.58 7.28
CA ASN A 38 -13.73 -0.26 6.69
C ASN A 38 -12.24 0.12 6.50
N CYS A 39 -11.40 -0.84 6.10
CA CYS A 39 -9.99 -0.61 5.83
C CYS A 39 -9.52 -1.08 4.44
N LEU A 40 -8.36 -0.59 4.03
CA LEU A 40 -7.65 -0.94 2.81
C LEU A 40 -6.21 -1.31 3.18
N LEU A 41 -5.83 -2.56 2.91
CA LEU A 41 -4.42 -2.95 3.03
C LEU A 41 -3.67 -2.58 1.76
N LEU A 42 -2.48 -2.03 1.93
CA LEU A 42 -1.55 -1.65 0.88
C LEU A 42 -0.29 -2.49 1.06
N ILE A 43 -0.08 -3.43 0.16
CA ILE A 43 1.02 -4.40 0.18
C ILE A 43 2.11 -3.90 -0.76
N SER A 44 3.09 -3.20 -0.19
CA SER A 44 4.25 -2.65 -0.89
C SER A 44 5.19 -3.75 -1.36
N ARG A 45 5.70 -3.59 -2.59
CA ARG A 45 6.70 -4.46 -3.21
C ARG A 45 7.74 -3.62 -3.93
N SER A 46 8.99 -3.80 -3.54
CA SER A 46 10.15 -3.04 -4.01
C SER A 46 11.07 -3.84 -4.95
N TYR A 47 10.88 -5.15 -5.08
CA TYR A 47 11.69 -6.05 -5.90
C TYR A 47 10.84 -6.81 -6.94
N ASP A 48 11.49 -7.31 -7.99
CA ASP A 48 10.91 -8.13 -9.06
C ASP A 48 9.73 -7.48 -9.80
N ASN A 49 9.86 -6.20 -10.15
CA ASN A 49 8.85 -5.46 -10.89
C ASN A 49 9.49 -4.32 -11.68
N ASP A 50 9.12 -4.17 -12.95
CA ASP A 50 9.61 -3.09 -13.84
C ASP A 50 9.21 -1.69 -13.34
N CYS A 51 8.17 -1.63 -12.50
CA CYS A 51 7.67 -0.40 -11.88
C CYS A 51 7.57 -0.55 -10.35
N PRO A 52 8.68 -0.63 -9.61
CA PRO A 52 8.64 -0.86 -8.17
C PRO A 52 8.03 0.33 -7.43
N ASP A 53 7.54 0.11 -6.22
CA ASP A 53 7.19 1.21 -5.31
C ASP A 53 8.47 1.98 -4.94
N LEU A 54 8.38 3.32 -4.84
CA LEU A 54 9.55 4.17 -4.59
C LEU A 54 9.45 4.84 -3.21
N TRP A 55 10.53 4.79 -2.44
CA TRP A 55 10.64 5.51 -1.17
C TRP A 55 11.60 6.69 -1.30
N ASP A 56 11.22 7.88 -0.84
CA ASP A 56 12.12 9.07 -0.87
C ASP A 56 12.64 9.49 0.51
N GLY A 57 12.34 8.71 1.55
CA GLY A 57 12.65 8.99 2.95
C GLY A 57 11.42 9.45 3.74
N HIS A 58 10.45 10.07 3.08
CA HIS A 58 9.26 10.64 3.73
C HIS A 58 7.94 10.05 3.22
N TYR A 59 7.88 9.78 1.91
CA TYR A 59 6.71 9.26 1.23
C TYR A 59 7.02 7.94 0.53
N LEU A 60 6.01 7.08 0.49
CA LEU A 60 5.96 5.96 -0.43
C LEU A 60 5.16 6.35 -1.66
N TYR A 61 5.78 6.33 -2.82
CA TYR A 61 5.08 6.45 -4.10
C TYR A 61 4.59 5.07 -4.55
N PHE A 62 3.46 4.66 -3.96
CA PHE A 62 2.84 3.35 -4.12
C PHE A 62 2.18 3.22 -5.49
N MET A 63 2.50 2.17 -6.23
CA MET A 63 1.94 1.90 -7.55
C MET A 63 0.48 1.47 -7.45
N GLY A 64 -0.36 2.09 -8.29
CA GLY A 64 -1.79 1.81 -8.37
C GLY A 64 -2.12 0.38 -8.75
N MET A 65 -3.38 0.01 -8.55
CA MET A 65 -3.95 -1.24 -9.05
C MET A 65 -4.10 -1.20 -10.58
N GLY A 66 -3.76 -2.32 -11.22
CA GLY A 66 -3.94 -2.54 -12.66
C GLY A 66 -2.70 -3.20 -13.27
N LYS A 67 -2.82 -4.45 -13.71
CA LYS A 67 -1.69 -5.23 -14.24
C LYS A 67 -1.51 -5.14 -15.75
N LYS A 68 -2.52 -4.70 -16.51
CA LYS A 68 -2.51 -4.66 -17.98
C LYS A 68 -3.08 -3.34 -18.48
N GLY A 69 -2.44 -2.79 -19.51
CA GLY A 69 -2.77 -1.48 -20.07
C GLY A 69 -2.59 -0.33 -19.09
N ASP A 70 -3.02 0.85 -19.51
CA ASP A 70 -2.97 2.06 -18.70
C ASP A 70 -3.84 1.94 -17.44
N GLN A 71 -3.30 2.41 -16.33
CA GLN A 71 -4.04 2.48 -15.09
C GLN A 71 -5.04 3.63 -15.11
N ASP A 72 -6.20 3.37 -14.52
CA ASP A 72 -7.28 4.34 -14.36
C ASP A 72 -7.47 4.65 -12.87
N LEU A 73 -7.46 5.94 -12.54
CA LEU A 73 -7.60 6.44 -11.19
C LEU A 73 -9.00 6.18 -10.61
N GLN A 74 -10.03 6.14 -11.46
CA GLN A 74 -11.42 5.93 -11.04
C GLN A 74 -11.81 4.45 -10.96
N ARG A 75 -10.90 3.54 -11.29
CA ARG A 75 -11.17 2.10 -11.35
C ARG A 75 -10.87 1.41 -10.02
N ALA A 76 -11.83 0.63 -9.54
CA ALA A 76 -11.67 -0.31 -8.42
C ALA A 76 -10.98 0.33 -7.19
N GLN A 77 -9.88 -0.27 -6.71
CA GLN A 77 -9.22 0.17 -5.48
C GLN A 77 -8.40 1.46 -5.64
N ASN A 78 -8.11 1.91 -6.87
CA ASN A 78 -7.52 3.23 -7.08
C ASN A 78 -8.47 4.33 -6.62
N ARG A 79 -9.76 4.21 -6.94
CA ARG A 79 -10.81 5.14 -6.47
C ARG A 79 -10.98 5.08 -4.96
N THR A 80 -10.91 3.88 -4.38
CA THR A 80 -10.95 3.70 -2.93
C THR A 80 -9.80 4.44 -2.26
N LEU A 81 -8.56 4.25 -2.72
CA LEU A 81 -7.40 4.92 -2.13
C LEU A 81 -7.45 6.44 -2.34
N LEU A 82 -7.88 6.89 -3.53
CA LEU A 82 -8.05 8.30 -3.85
C LEU A 82 -8.98 9.02 -2.86
N THR A 83 -10.06 8.35 -2.44
CA THR A 83 -11.11 8.91 -1.58
C THR A 83 -10.99 8.49 -0.11
N ALA A 84 -9.94 7.74 0.26
CA ALA A 84 -9.84 7.10 1.57
C ALA A 84 -9.86 8.11 2.72
N ASN A 85 -9.12 9.21 2.58
CA ASN A 85 -9.07 10.29 3.59
C ASN A 85 -10.45 10.92 3.82
N GLU A 86 -11.20 11.17 2.75
CA GLU A 86 -12.51 11.84 2.79
C GLU A 86 -13.62 10.91 3.30
N THR A 87 -13.52 9.63 2.97
CA THR A 87 -14.54 8.61 3.30
C THR A 87 -14.25 7.85 4.59
N GLY A 88 -13.16 8.19 5.28
CA GLY A 88 -12.77 7.56 6.55
C GLY A 88 -12.34 6.10 6.42
N ILE A 89 -11.85 5.68 5.25
CA ILE A 89 -11.31 4.33 5.04
C ILE A 89 -9.89 4.31 5.61
N ALA A 90 -9.65 3.45 6.60
CA ALA A 90 -8.32 3.32 7.19
C ALA A 90 -7.37 2.59 6.23
N CYS A 91 -6.19 3.16 5.97
CA CYS A 91 -5.17 2.54 5.13
C CYS A 91 -4.02 2.00 5.99
N TYR A 92 -3.65 0.75 5.77
CA TYR A 92 -2.59 0.06 6.51
C TYR A 92 -1.53 -0.46 5.52
N LEU A 93 -0.28 -0.09 5.76
CA LEU A 93 0.85 -0.47 4.92
C LEU A 93 1.48 -1.77 5.43
N PHE A 94 1.79 -2.66 4.50
CA PHE A 94 2.58 -3.86 4.73
C PHE A 94 3.70 -3.93 3.70
N LEU A 95 4.88 -4.34 4.13
CA LEU A 95 5.97 -4.72 3.22
C LEU A 95 5.88 -6.22 2.96
N LYS A 96 5.82 -6.64 1.70
CA LYS A 96 6.00 -8.05 1.37
C LYS A 96 7.49 -8.37 1.41
N ASN A 97 7.93 -9.09 2.45
CA ASN A 97 9.34 -9.44 2.65
C ASN A 97 9.73 -10.73 1.90
N SER A 98 8.80 -11.68 1.82
CA SER A 98 8.98 -12.94 1.10
C SER A 98 7.64 -13.41 0.50
N PRO A 99 7.58 -14.50 -0.29
CA PRO A 99 6.32 -14.99 -0.86
C PRO A 99 5.19 -15.19 0.18
N HIS A 100 5.53 -15.52 1.42
CA HIS A 100 4.58 -15.86 2.48
C HIS A 100 4.62 -14.94 3.70
N GLU A 101 5.46 -13.91 3.70
CA GLU A 101 5.68 -13.03 4.85
C GLU A 101 5.39 -11.56 4.51
N TYR A 102 4.57 -10.94 5.36
CA TYR A 102 4.17 -9.55 5.28
C TYR A 102 4.49 -8.86 6.61
N VAL A 103 5.28 -7.79 6.56
CA VAL A 103 5.66 -7.01 7.73
C VAL A 103 4.73 -5.81 7.85
N TYR A 104 4.06 -5.67 8.99
CA TYR A 104 3.18 -4.52 9.25
C TYR A 104 4.00 -3.24 9.44
N LEU A 105 3.71 -2.21 8.64
CA LEU A 105 4.38 -0.91 8.66
C LEU A 105 3.50 0.22 9.22
N GLY A 106 2.32 -0.10 9.74
CA GLY A 106 1.47 0.89 10.38
C GLY A 106 0.47 1.60 9.46
N PRO A 107 -0.29 2.57 10.00
CA PRO A 107 -1.24 3.36 9.24
C PRO A 107 -0.55 4.39 8.33
N VAL A 108 -1.14 4.59 7.16
CA VAL A 108 -0.73 5.60 6.17
C VAL A 108 -1.92 6.46 5.74
N THR A 109 -1.62 7.64 5.21
CA THR A 109 -2.61 8.53 4.59
C THR A 109 -2.17 8.92 3.19
N LEU A 110 -3.13 9.22 2.30
CA LEU A 110 -2.81 9.81 1.01
C LEU A 110 -2.35 11.26 1.24
N ALA A 111 -1.11 11.57 0.89
CA ALA A 111 -0.46 12.83 1.26
C ALA A 111 -0.57 13.93 0.19
N GLY A 112 -1.11 13.60 -0.98
CA GLY A 112 -1.23 14.52 -2.10
C GLY A 112 -1.88 13.87 -3.31
N ASN A 113 -1.85 14.58 -4.44
CA ASN A 113 -2.43 14.10 -5.68
C ASN A 113 -1.62 12.92 -6.26
N PRO A 114 -2.29 11.85 -6.72
CA PRO A 114 -1.63 10.78 -7.44
C PRO A 114 -0.98 11.27 -8.74
N ILE A 115 0.19 10.72 -9.05
CA ILE A 115 1.01 11.11 -10.20
C ILE A 115 0.84 10.05 -11.28
N LYS A 116 0.62 10.47 -12.53
CA LYS A 116 0.68 9.58 -13.70
C LYS A 116 2.11 9.57 -14.23
N GLU A 117 2.63 8.39 -14.50
CA GLU A 117 4.00 8.18 -14.98
C GLU A 117 3.99 7.08 -16.05
N GLN A 118 4.88 7.19 -17.04
CA GLN A 118 5.10 6.12 -17.99
C GLN A 118 6.04 5.08 -17.40
N CYS A 119 5.66 3.80 -17.45
CA CYS A 119 6.54 2.70 -17.10
C CYS A 119 6.44 1.61 -18.17
N GLY A 120 7.52 1.44 -18.93
CA GLY A 120 7.52 0.63 -20.14
C GLY A 120 6.56 1.21 -21.20
N ASP A 121 5.64 0.39 -21.68
CA ASP A 121 4.67 0.70 -22.73
C ASP A 121 3.33 1.25 -22.20
N ARG A 122 3.20 1.48 -20.89
CA ARG A 122 1.93 1.86 -20.25
C ARG A 122 2.07 3.02 -19.27
N ASN A 123 0.96 3.72 -19.04
CA ASN A 123 0.82 4.69 -17.97
C ASN A 123 0.42 4.00 -16.66
N ILE A 124 1.18 4.25 -15.60
CA ILE A 124 0.87 3.85 -14.23
C ILE A 124 0.50 5.06 -13.39
N ILE A 125 -0.10 4.80 -12.22
CA ILE A 125 -0.44 5.80 -11.22
C ILE A 125 0.40 5.54 -9.98
N ARG A 126 0.99 6.57 -9.40
CA ARG A 126 1.65 6.52 -8.10
C ARG A 126 0.89 7.35 -7.07
N PHE A 127 0.56 6.74 -5.96
CA PHE A 127 -0.08 7.37 -4.82
C PHE A 127 0.99 7.77 -3.80
N PRO A 128 1.19 9.06 -3.50
CA PRO A 128 2.11 9.48 -2.44
C PRO A 128 1.48 9.18 -1.08
N LEU A 129 1.97 8.16 -0.40
CA LEU A 129 1.51 7.75 0.92
C LEU A 129 2.46 8.27 1.99
N LYS A 130 1.89 8.85 3.05
CA LYS A 130 2.63 9.28 4.23
C LYS A 130 2.33 8.34 5.40
N PRO A 131 3.33 7.64 5.95
CA PRO A 131 3.21 6.94 7.21
C PRO A 131 2.92 7.90 8.36
N THR A 132 2.20 7.39 9.35
CA THR A 132 1.93 8.11 10.60
C THR A 132 3.10 8.09 11.59
N VAL A 133 4.13 7.29 11.30
CA VAL A 133 5.33 7.12 12.12
C VAL A 133 6.58 7.13 11.24
N ASP A 134 7.75 7.28 11.85
CA ASP A 134 9.02 7.08 11.14
C ASP A 134 9.28 5.59 10.88
N LEU A 135 9.48 5.23 9.62
CA LEU A 135 9.73 3.86 9.17
C LEU A 135 11.19 3.60 8.79
N THR A 136 12.10 4.55 9.02
CA THR A 136 13.51 4.45 8.61
C THR A 136 14.20 3.17 9.10
N ALA A 137 13.83 2.66 10.28
CA ALA A 137 14.38 1.42 10.84
C ALA A 137 13.85 0.12 10.17
N TYR A 138 12.75 0.20 9.42
CA TYR A 138 12.05 -0.95 8.82
C TYR A 138 12.16 -0.99 7.30
N LEU A 139 12.62 0.10 6.70
CA LEU A 139 12.86 0.17 5.27
C LEU A 139 14.33 -0.18 5.00
N PRO A 140 14.61 -1.19 4.17
CA PRO A 140 16.00 -1.50 3.84
C PRO A 140 16.63 -0.31 3.11
N ALA A 141 17.90 -0.02 3.44
CA ALA A 141 18.61 1.17 2.95
C ALA A 141 18.66 1.27 1.42
N GLU A 142 18.55 0.13 0.73
CA GLU A 142 18.53 -0.05 -0.71
C GLU A 142 17.18 0.27 -1.37
N GLN A 143 16.11 0.47 -0.58
CA GLN A 143 14.80 0.92 -1.08
C GLN A 143 14.58 2.43 -0.98
N ILE A 144 15.50 3.15 -0.35
CA ILE A 144 15.45 4.61 -0.25
C ILE A 144 16.13 5.22 -1.47
N VAL A 145 15.34 5.81 -2.37
CA VAL A 145 15.84 6.59 -3.50
C VAL A 145 16.50 7.86 -2.93
N LYS A 146 17.83 7.88 -2.89
CA LYS A 146 18.59 9.10 -2.61
C LYS A 146 18.45 10.02 -3.82
N LYS A 147 17.80 11.17 -3.64
CA LYS A 147 17.91 12.30 -4.59
C LYS A 147 19.26 12.97 -4.45
#